data_AF-A0A1C5X185-F1
#
_entry.id   AF-A0A1C5X185-F1
#
_cell.length_a   1.000
_cell.length_b   1.000
_cell.length_c   1.000
_cell.angle_alpha   90.00
_cell.angle_beta   90.00
_cell.angle_gamma   90.00
#
_symmetry.space_group_name_H-M   'P 1'
#
loop_
_entity.id
_entity.type
_entity.pdbx_description
1 polymer ?
#
loop_
_entity_poly.entity_id
_entity_poly.type
_entity_poly.pdbx_seq_one_letter_code
_entity_poly.pdbx_strand_id
1 'polypeptide(L)'
;MNKKILTKEDEKMSDFNKVVAFQQVMPYLNKEQQKKLALTMGMDLQEIERRLIGKNKEDEFVLILLCMEVCKSITGFDEGVSQLLKTATADLLIELKNGNKFMLEIKHTDKEKYSISMGNLERRMEYAKKYNLELYFAISIKGIWMLFNAEFLKEKRGKISISDLTKSKLDEILGCVSYVFPKNMRIKSVYSTNETVKSTGIRFEPYGKLVSYELYYDNKKIFRVKGKNSLYLGYSMILEALQDRLSMDTQTIERSGEYTIINESFTRDFNVISEYKFLLAPIEHTAYDADNKYTAHTYIEKVKENTALFRERFQLDHIRGMMQYLVENGVDILYIQNNVIYKINKNN
;
A
#
# COMPACT_ATOMS: atom_id res chain seq x y z
N MET A 1 31.78 0.61 -46.38
CA MET A 1 31.40 0.77 -44.96
C MET A 1 30.24 1.75 -44.89
N ASN A 2 29.01 1.26 -44.76
CA ASN A 2 27.84 2.12 -44.57
C ASN A 2 27.85 2.71 -43.16
N LYS A 3 28.18 4.02 -43.06
CA LYS A 3 27.90 4.81 -41.86
C LYS A 3 26.38 4.87 -41.71
N LYS A 4 25.86 4.15 -40.71
CA LYS A 4 24.48 4.29 -40.26
C LYS A 4 24.32 5.72 -39.75
N ILE A 5 23.60 6.55 -40.51
CA ILE A 5 23.22 7.89 -40.08
C ILE A 5 22.13 7.68 -39.03
N LEU A 6 22.48 7.87 -37.75
CA LEU A 6 21.50 7.99 -36.67
C LEU A 6 20.65 9.22 -36.98
N THR A 7 19.34 9.02 -37.06
CA THR A 7 18.39 10.11 -37.31
C THR A 7 18.12 10.83 -35.99
N LYS A 8 17.77 12.12 -36.03
CA LYS A 8 17.41 12.93 -34.83
C LYS A 8 16.25 12.36 -34.00
N GLU A 9 15.54 11.35 -34.49
CA GLU A 9 14.51 10.62 -33.75
C GLU A 9 15.09 9.55 -32.81
N ASP A 10 16.34 9.12 -33.01
CA ASP A 10 17.04 8.15 -32.15
C ASP A 10 17.58 8.78 -30.84
N GLU A 11 17.54 10.11 -30.68
CA GLU A 11 18.18 10.84 -29.58
C GLU A 11 17.23 11.38 -28.48
N LYS A 12 15.92 11.23 -28.62
CA LYS A 12 14.98 11.59 -27.54
C LYS A 12 14.46 10.33 -26.86
N MET A 13 15.19 9.88 -25.85
CA MET A 13 14.61 9.07 -24.78
C MET A 13 13.32 9.77 -24.32
N SER A 14 12.16 9.12 -24.50
CA SER A 14 10.87 9.69 -24.13
C SER A 14 10.88 10.11 -22.66
N ASP A 15 10.13 11.14 -22.27
CA ASP A 15 10.09 11.59 -20.87
C ASP A 15 9.64 10.47 -19.91
N PHE A 16 8.93 9.46 -20.41
CA PHE A 16 8.64 8.23 -19.67
C PHE A 16 9.89 7.37 -19.44
N ASN A 17 10.64 7.04 -20.49
CA ASN A 17 11.86 6.24 -20.38
C ASN A 17 12.85 6.88 -19.41
N LYS A 18 12.89 8.21 -19.38
CA LYS A 18 13.67 8.97 -18.39
C LYS A 18 13.16 8.75 -16.95
N VAL A 19 11.85 8.78 -16.72
CA VAL A 19 11.24 8.52 -15.39
C VAL A 19 11.46 7.08 -14.93
N VAL A 20 11.34 6.10 -15.83
CA VAL A 20 11.60 4.68 -15.53
C VAL A 20 13.06 4.48 -15.13
N ALA A 21 14.00 4.99 -15.93
CA ALA A 21 15.42 4.92 -15.63
C ALA A 21 15.76 5.66 -14.33
N PHE A 22 15.13 6.82 -14.09
CA PHE A 22 15.30 7.57 -12.86
C PHE A 22 14.84 6.75 -11.63
N GLN A 23 13.66 6.12 -11.68
CA GLN A 23 13.14 5.30 -10.59
C GLN A 23 14.03 4.09 -10.27
N GLN A 24 14.62 3.45 -11.29
CA GLN A 24 15.53 2.31 -11.11
C GLN A 24 16.83 2.70 -10.41
N VAL A 25 17.34 3.90 -10.66
CA VAL A 25 18.63 4.36 -10.13
C VAL A 25 18.45 5.11 -8.79
N MET A 26 17.30 5.76 -8.57
CA MET A 26 17.01 6.58 -7.40
C MET A 26 17.29 5.88 -6.05
N PRO A 27 16.98 4.59 -5.83
CA PRO A 27 17.28 3.90 -4.57
C PRO A 27 18.78 3.90 -4.19
N TYR A 28 19.67 4.10 -5.16
CA TYR A 28 21.12 4.11 -4.97
C TYR A 28 21.71 5.52 -4.82
N LEU A 29 20.87 6.56 -4.87
CA LEU A 29 21.29 7.95 -4.88
C LEU A 29 20.76 8.72 -3.67
N ASN A 30 21.60 9.56 -3.06
CA ASN A 30 21.16 10.54 -2.07
C ASN A 30 20.41 11.72 -2.74
N LYS A 31 19.74 12.58 -1.95
CA LYS A 31 18.92 13.68 -2.47
C LYS A 31 19.68 14.65 -3.40
N GLU A 32 20.94 14.96 -3.11
CA GLU A 32 21.75 15.84 -3.97
C GLU A 32 22.12 15.16 -5.29
N GLN A 33 22.41 13.86 -5.25
CA GLN A 33 22.65 13.04 -6.45
C GLN A 33 21.39 12.89 -7.31
N GLN A 34 20.23 12.67 -6.69
CA GLN A 34 18.93 12.63 -7.38
C GLN A 34 18.64 13.94 -8.10
N LYS A 35 18.84 15.10 -7.45
CA LYS A 35 18.70 16.42 -8.08
C LYS A 35 19.64 16.58 -9.28
N LYS A 36 20.90 16.18 -9.13
CA LYS A 36 21.91 16.27 -10.21
C LYS A 36 21.55 15.38 -11.39
N LEU A 37 21.05 14.17 -11.14
CA LEU A 37 20.59 13.25 -12.18
C LEU A 37 19.37 13.82 -12.93
N ALA A 38 18.39 14.38 -12.21
CA ALA A 38 17.20 14.98 -12.80
C ALA A 38 17.56 16.14 -13.74
N LEU A 39 18.46 17.04 -13.29
CA LEU A 39 19.00 18.13 -14.10
C LEU A 39 19.73 17.62 -15.35
N THR A 40 20.53 16.56 -15.20
CA THR A 40 21.30 15.95 -16.31
C THR A 40 20.38 15.33 -17.37
N MET A 41 19.25 14.78 -16.96
CA MET A 41 18.24 14.20 -17.86
C MET A 41 17.29 15.25 -18.47
N GLY A 42 17.51 16.54 -18.15
CA GLY A 42 16.71 17.66 -18.63
C GLY A 42 15.25 17.56 -18.17
N MET A 43 15.02 17.06 -16.97
CA MET A 43 13.68 16.83 -16.42
C MET A 43 13.35 17.87 -15.35
N ASP A 44 12.06 18.25 -15.24
CA ASP A 44 11.56 19.01 -14.11
C ASP A 44 11.39 18.10 -12.88
N LEU A 45 12.08 18.45 -11.79
CA LEU A 45 12.04 17.71 -10.53
C LEU A 45 10.62 17.57 -9.97
N GLN A 46 9.80 18.62 -10.07
CA GLN A 46 8.41 18.56 -9.55
C GLN A 46 7.56 17.61 -10.38
N GLU A 47 7.76 17.59 -11.69
CA GLU A 47 7.07 16.67 -12.59
C GLU A 47 7.51 15.21 -12.33
N ILE A 48 8.81 14.98 -12.14
CA ILE A 48 9.33 13.65 -11.78
C ILE A 48 8.73 13.18 -10.45
N GLU A 49 8.76 14.00 -9.41
CA GLU A 49 8.20 13.66 -8.10
C GLU A 49 6.72 13.27 -8.23
N ARG A 50 5.93 14.04 -8.99
CA ARG A 50 4.53 13.70 -9.26
C ARG A 50 4.37 12.37 -10.00
N ARG A 51 5.18 12.11 -11.03
CA ARG A 51 5.12 10.85 -11.80
C ARG A 51 5.57 9.66 -10.96
N LEU A 52 6.57 9.83 -10.11
CA LEU A 52 7.04 8.82 -9.14
C LEU A 52 5.96 8.48 -8.11
N ILE A 53 5.20 9.46 -7.63
CA ILE A 53 4.05 9.20 -6.74
C ILE A 53 3.02 8.31 -7.45
N GLY A 54 2.67 8.64 -8.70
CA GLY A 54 1.75 7.84 -9.51
C GLY A 54 2.23 6.39 -9.67
N LYS A 55 3.49 6.22 -10.04
CA LYS A 55 4.08 4.90 -10.26
C LYS A 55 4.24 4.09 -8.98
N ASN A 56 4.64 4.72 -7.87
CA ASN A 56 4.66 4.05 -6.56
C ASN A 56 3.25 3.61 -6.13
N LYS A 57 2.19 4.33 -6.51
CA LYS A 57 0.80 3.92 -6.24
C LYS A 57 0.33 2.78 -7.14
N GLU A 58 0.82 2.70 -8.37
CA GLU A 58 0.64 1.52 -9.21
C GLU A 58 1.30 0.29 -8.58
N ASP A 59 2.57 0.43 -8.17
CA ASP A 59 3.30 -0.63 -7.47
C ASP A 59 2.62 -1.02 -6.14
N GLU A 60 2.06 -0.07 -5.38
CA GLU A 60 1.27 -0.33 -4.16
C GLU A 60 0.06 -1.22 -4.48
N PHE A 61 -0.70 -0.91 -5.54
CA PHE A 61 -1.85 -1.71 -5.90
C PHE A 61 -1.46 -3.10 -6.44
N VAL A 62 -0.37 -3.20 -7.19
CA VAL A 62 0.20 -4.49 -7.60
C VAL A 62 0.62 -5.31 -6.39
N LEU A 63 1.27 -4.69 -5.40
CA LEU A 63 1.63 -5.36 -4.15
C LEU A 63 0.40 -5.84 -3.37
N ILE A 64 -0.70 -5.08 -3.36
CA ILE A 64 -1.98 -5.53 -2.81
C ILE A 64 -2.44 -6.80 -3.52
N LEU A 65 -2.49 -6.81 -4.86
CA LEU A 65 -2.92 -7.99 -5.64
C LEU A 65 -2.05 -9.22 -5.34
N LEU A 66 -0.73 -9.02 -5.24
CA LEU A 66 0.22 -10.09 -4.89
C LEU A 66 -0.02 -10.60 -3.47
N CYS A 67 -0.12 -9.71 -2.48
CA CYS A 67 -0.28 -10.09 -1.09
C CYS A 67 -1.63 -10.74 -0.79
N MET A 68 -2.70 -10.33 -1.48
CA MET A 68 -4.03 -10.93 -1.40
C MET A 68 -4.12 -12.29 -2.11
N GLU A 69 -3.15 -12.62 -2.97
CA GLU A 69 -3.05 -13.89 -3.69
C GLU A 69 -4.32 -14.27 -4.48
N VAL A 70 -5.05 -13.29 -5.01
CA VAL A 70 -6.29 -13.54 -5.78
C VAL A 70 -6.05 -13.77 -7.28
N CYS A 71 -4.91 -13.31 -7.78
CA CYS A 71 -4.55 -13.39 -9.19
C CYS A 71 -3.86 -14.73 -9.51
N LYS A 72 -4.22 -15.30 -10.65
CA LYS A 72 -3.44 -16.34 -11.33
C LYS A 72 -2.30 -15.72 -12.14
N SER A 73 -2.55 -14.58 -12.79
CA SER A 73 -1.51 -13.80 -13.46
C SER A 73 -1.83 -12.30 -13.45
N ILE A 74 -0.76 -11.50 -13.48
CA ILE A 74 -0.78 -10.04 -13.63
C ILE A 74 0.16 -9.74 -14.80
N THR A 75 -0.35 -9.10 -15.85
CA THR A 75 0.47 -8.72 -17.02
C THR A 75 0.40 -7.21 -17.20
N GLY A 76 1.54 -6.55 -17.13
CA GLY A 76 1.62 -5.11 -17.37
C GLY A 76 1.64 -4.77 -18.85
N PHE A 77 0.88 -3.76 -19.24
CA PHE A 77 1.04 -3.11 -20.53
C PHE A 77 1.98 -1.91 -20.34
N ASP A 78 3.23 -2.08 -20.75
CA ASP A 78 4.21 -1.00 -20.81
C ASP A 78 3.71 0.15 -21.70
N GLU A 79 4.01 1.40 -21.33
CA GLU A 79 3.71 2.58 -22.13
C GLU A 79 4.35 2.52 -23.53
N GLY A 80 5.45 1.78 -23.69
CA GLY A 80 6.03 1.37 -24.98
C GLY A 80 5.05 0.58 -25.86
N VAL A 81 4.22 -0.29 -25.28
CA VAL A 81 3.13 -0.98 -25.99
C VAL A 81 2.05 0.01 -26.42
N SER A 82 1.67 0.95 -25.54
CA SER A 82 0.74 2.03 -25.89
C SER A 82 1.25 2.91 -27.04
N GLN A 83 2.53 3.27 -27.03
CA GLN A 83 3.18 4.07 -28.08
C GLN A 83 3.26 3.31 -29.41
N LEU A 84 3.61 2.03 -29.37
CA LEU A 84 3.65 1.15 -30.55
C LEU A 84 2.26 0.96 -31.16
N LEU A 85 1.24 0.75 -30.32
CA LEU A 85 -0.12 0.51 -30.76
C LEU A 85 -0.88 1.80 -31.11
N LYS A 86 -0.35 2.98 -30.72
CA LYS A 86 -1.04 4.29 -30.82
C LYS A 86 -2.44 4.27 -30.20
N THR A 87 -2.65 3.47 -29.17
CA THR A 87 -3.94 3.32 -28.48
C THR A 87 -3.77 3.53 -26.99
N ALA A 88 -4.78 4.12 -26.34
CA ALA A 88 -4.83 4.16 -24.88
C ALA A 88 -5.09 2.74 -24.35
N THR A 89 -4.04 2.07 -23.88
CA THR A 89 -4.16 0.78 -23.19
C THR A 89 -4.51 1.00 -21.72
N ALA A 90 -5.04 -0.04 -21.07
CA ALA A 90 -5.06 -0.10 -19.62
C ALA A 90 -3.64 -0.36 -19.10
N ASP A 91 -3.43 -0.19 -17.79
CA ASP A 91 -2.14 -0.41 -17.15
C ASP A 91 -1.83 -1.91 -17.02
N LEU A 92 -2.83 -2.73 -16.67
CA LEU A 92 -2.67 -4.17 -16.43
C LEU A 92 -3.77 -5.02 -17.11
N LEU A 93 -3.43 -6.27 -17.41
CA LEU A 93 -4.35 -7.38 -17.64
C LEU A 93 -4.29 -8.34 -16.45
N ILE A 94 -5.44 -8.58 -15.84
CA ILE A 94 -5.59 -9.44 -14.67
C ILE A 94 -6.30 -10.73 -15.08
N GLU A 95 -5.77 -11.88 -14.65
CA GLU A 95 -6.48 -13.16 -14.62
C GLU A 95 -6.61 -13.59 -13.16
N LEU A 96 -7.83 -13.70 -12.66
CA LEU A 96 -8.11 -14.19 -11.31
C LEU A 96 -8.00 -15.72 -11.24
N LYS A 97 -7.79 -16.26 -10.05
CA LYS A 97 -7.74 -17.72 -9.82
C LYS A 97 -9.03 -18.45 -10.23
N ASN A 98 -10.18 -17.76 -10.24
CA ASN A 98 -11.45 -18.30 -10.72
C ASN A 98 -11.61 -18.27 -12.25
N GLY A 99 -10.61 -17.80 -12.99
CA GLY A 99 -10.60 -17.73 -14.46
C GLY A 99 -11.15 -16.42 -15.04
N ASN A 100 -11.73 -15.52 -14.23
CA ASN A 100 -12.19 -14.22 -14.71
C ASN A 100 -11.01 -13.37 -15.17
N LYS A 101 -11.16 -12.71 -16.34
CA LYS A 101 -10.13 -11.85 -16.93
C LYS A 101 -10.68 -10.45 -17.15
N PHE A 102 -9.90 -9.44 -16.84
CA PHE A 102 -10.26 -8.05 -17.08
C PHE A 102 -9.02 -7.16 -17.24
N MET A 103 -9.21 -6.04 -17.93
CA MET A 103 -8.22 -4.96 -17.98
C MET A 103 -8.40 -4.04 -16.77
N LEU A 104 -7.28 -3.52 -16.24
CA LEU A 104 -7.26 -2.70 -15.05
C LEU A 104 -6.43 -1.44 -15.29
N GLU A 105 -7.06 -0.28 -15.09
CA GLU A 105 -6.40 1.02 -14.99
C GLU A 105 -6.21 1.35 -13.51
N ILE A 106 -5.02 1.80 -13.11
CA ILE A 106 -4.73 2.27 -11.76
C ILE A 106 -4.57 3.77 -11.77
N LYS A 107 -5.22 4.45 -10.83
CA LYS A 107 -5.18 5.91 -10.69
C LYS A 107 -5.13 6.32 -9.24
N HIS A 108 -4.50 7.46 -8.99
CA HIS A 108 -4.41 8.05 -7.67
C HIS A 108 -4.65 9.56 -7.70
N THR A 109 -5.27 10.08 -6.65
CA THR A 109 -5.39 11.52 -6.42
C THR A 109 -5.46 11.86 -4.93
N ASP A 110 -4.81 12.95 -4.53
CA ASP A 110 -4.95 13.55 -3.19
C ASP A 110 -6.14 14.53 -3.09
N LYS A 111 -6.81 14.81 -4.21
CA LYS A 111 -8.04 15.61 -4.24
C LYS A 111 -9.21 14.79 -3.68
N GLU A 112 -10.31 15.45 -3.34
CA GLU A 112 -11.55 14.76 -2.91
C GLU A 112 -12.19 13.89 -4.01
N LYS A 113 -11.76 14.10 -5.26
CA LYS A 113 -12.43 13.57 -6.43
C LYS A 113 -11.45 13.25 -7.55
N TYR A 114 -11.58 12.05 -8.10
CA TYR A 114 -10.96 11.66 -9.35
C TYR A 114 -11.83 12.09 -10.54
N SER A 115 -11.18 12.47 -11.65
CA SER A 115 -11.87 12.86 -12.88
C SER A 115 -11.13 12.37 -14.13
N ILE A 116 -11.88 11.78 -15.05
CA ILE A 116 -11.44 11.41 -16.40
C ILE A 116 -12.39 12.02 -17.44
N SER A 117 -11.85 12.50 -18.56
CA SER A 117 -12.68 13.00 -19.66
C SER A 117 -13.39 11.84 -20.37
N MET A 118 -14.60 12.09 -20.89
CA MET A 118 -15.42 11.02 -21.47
C MET A 118 -14.75 10.36 -22.67
N GLY A 119 -14.19 11.15 -23.59
CA GLY A 119 -13.46 10.58 -24.73
C GLY A 119 -12.21 9.78 -24.31
N ASN A 120 -11.61 10.06 -23.16
CA ASN A 120 -10.50 9.26 -22.66
C ASN A 120 -10.95 7.93 -22.03
N LEU A 121 -12.10 7.94 -21.35
CA LEU A 121 -12.72 6.73 -20.83
C LEU A 121 -13.21 5.82 -21.97
N GLU A 122 -13.93 6.38 -22.94
CA GLU A 122 -14.49 5.64 -24.08
C GLU A 122 -13.41 4.95 -24.90
N ARG A 123 -12.28 5.61 -25.19
CA ARG A 123 -11.16 4.99 -25.91
C ARG A 123 -10.60 3.75 -25.20
N ARG A 124 -10.52 3.77 -23.86
CA ARG A 124 -10.07 2.61 -23.08
C ARG A 124 -11.11 1.49 -23.06
N MET A 125 -12.39 1.85 -22.94
CA MET A 125 -13.49 0.89 -23.01
C MET A 125 -13.53 0.20 -24.39
N GLU A 126 -13.37 0.95 -25.47
CA GLU A 126 -13.26 0.42 -26.83
C GLU A 126 -12.07 -0.52 -26.99
N TYR A 127 -10.92 -0.17 -26.42
CA TYR A 127 -9.74 -1.04 -26.42
C TYR A 127 -10.03 -2.37 -25.70
N ALA A 128 -10.59 -2.34 -24.48
CA ALA A 128 -10.95 -3.55 -23.74
C ALA A 128 -11.97 -4.41 -24.49
N LYS A 129 -12.96 -3.78 -25.13
CA LYS A 129 -13.99 -4.46 -25.93
C LYS A 129 -13.41 -5.22 -27.13
N LYS A 130 -12.33 -4.75 -27.76
CA LYS A 130 -11.65 -5.46 -28.85
C LYS A 130 -11.15 -6.85 -28.44
N TYR A 131 -10.84 -7.03 -27.16
CA TYR A 131 -10.38 -8.29 -26.59
C TYR A 131 -11.47 -9.03 -25.81
N ASN A 132 -12.72 -8.56 -25.88
CA ASN A 132 -13.84 -9.10 -25.12
C ASN A 132 -13.59 -9.15 -23.60
N LEU A 133 -12.96 -8.09 -23.07
CA LEU A 133 -12.64 -7.96 -21.65
C LEU A 133 -13.39 -6.79 -21.03
N GLU A 134 -13.77 -6.94 -19.75
CA GLU A 134 -14.21 -5.82 -18.93
C GLU A 134 -13.03 -4.89 -18.62
N LEU A 135 -13.33 -3.60 -18.38
CA LEU A 135 -12.36 -2.62 -17.91
C LEU A 135 -12.74 -2.17 -16.50
N TYR A 136 -11.80 -2.27 -15.58
CA TYR A 136 -11.90 -1.76 -14.21
C TYR A 136 -10.92 -0.61 -13.97
N PHE A 137 -11.28 0.25 -13.04
CA PHE A 137 -10.44 1.33 -12.52
C PHE A 137 -10.21 1.13 -11.02
N ALA A 138 -8.98 0.83 -10.64
CA ALA A 138 -8.50 0.93 -9.25
C ALA A 138 -8.14 2.39 -8.98
N ILE A 139 -8.94 3.06 -8.14
CA ILE A 139 -8.79 4.49 -7.86
C ILE A 139 -8.47 4.67 -6.38
N SER A 140 -7.30 5.22 -6.09
CA SER A 140 -6.92 5.69 -4.76
C SER A 140 -7.29 7.16 -4.60
N ILE A 141 -8.22 7.46 -3.69
CA ILE A 141 -8.54 8.85 -3.31
C ILE A 141 -8.06 9.06 -1.88
N LYS A 142 -7.06 9.93 -1.69
CA LYS A 142 -6.41 10.18 -0.39
C LYS A 142 -5.98 8.89 0.33
N GLY A 143 -5.47 7.92 -0.44
CA GLY A 143 -5.00 6.64 0.09
C GLY A 143 -6.09 5.58 0.31
N ILE A 144 -7.37 5.89 0.10
CA ILE A 144 -8.48 4.92 0.14
C ILE A 144 -8.65 4.32 -1.25
N TRP A 145 -8.43 3.01 -1.37
CA TRP A 145 -8.60 2.28 -2.63
C TRP A 145 -10.05 1.92 -2.86
N MET A 146 -10.49 2.09 -4.11
CA MET A 146 -11.79 1.65 -4.61
C MET A 146 -11.60 1.03 -5.99
N LEU A 147 -12.49 0.12 -6.39
CA LEU A 147 -12.42 -0.57 -7.67
C LEU A 147 -13.77 -0.51 -8.37
N PHE A 148 -13.83 0.08 -9.55
CA PHE A 148 -15.08 0.29 -10.28
C PHE A 148 -14.99 -0.22 -11.71
N ASN A 149 -16.08 -0.80 -12.21
CA ASN A 149 -16.21 -1.08 -13.64
C ASN A 149 -16.33 0.24 -14.43
N ALA A 150 -15.77 0.29 -15.63
CA ALA A 150 -15.77 1.48 -16.47
C ALA A 150 -17.19 1.99 -16.83
N GLU A 151 -18.19 1.11 -16.91
CA GLU A 151 -19.59 1.52 -17.11
C GLU A 151 -20.10 2.37 -15.94
N PHE A 152 -19.74 2.04 -14.71
CA PHE A 152 -20.08 2.89 -13.55
C PHE A 152 -19.42 4.27 -13.64
N LEU A 153 -18.15 4.33 -14.08
CA LEU A 153 -17.49 5.62 -14.33
C LEU A 153 -18.23 6.41 -15.41
N LYS A 154 -18.71 5.74 -16.47
CA LYS A 154 -19.45 6.37 -17.57
C LYS A 154 -20.78 6.94 -17.09
N GLU A 155 -21.55 6.18 -16.31
CA GLU A 155 -22.79 6.64 -15.66
C GLU A 155 -22.54 7.88 -14.78
N LYS A 156 -21.42 7.88 -14.06
CA LYS A 156 -20.97 9.00 -13.21
C LYS A 156 -20.32 10.16 -14.00
N ARG A 157 -20.31 10.12 -15.34
CA ARG A 157 -19.65 11.11 -16.20
C ARG A 157 -18.16 11.32 -15.86
N GLY A 158 -17.47 10.21 -15.61
CA GLY A 158 -16.03 10.14 -15.35
C GLY A 158 -15.60 10.70 -13.99
N LYS A 159 -16.51 10.82 -13.02
CA LYS A 159 -16.33 11.63 -11.81
C LYS A 159 -16.63 10.82 -10.55
N ILE A 160 -15.57 10.41 -9.83
CA ILE A 160 -15.64 9.48 -8.67
C ILE A 160 -15.12 10.15 -7.40
N SER A 161 -15.84 10.00 -6.28
CA SER A 161 -15.43 10.48 -4.95
C SER A 161 -15.57 9.38 -3.88
N ILE A 162 -15.06 9.62 -2.67
CA ILE A 162 -15.14 8.65 -1.54
C ILE A 162 -16.58 8.25 -1.22
N SER A 163 -17.56 9.12 -1.46
CA SER A 163 -19.00 8.81 -1.31
C SER A 163 -19.46 7.61 -2.15
N ASP A 164 -18.74 7.27 -3.22
CA ASP A 164 -19.04 6.16 -4.10
C ASP A 164 -18.47 4.82 -3.60
N LEU A 165 -17.80 4.80 -2.43
CA LEU A 165 -17.19 3.61 -1.83
C LEU A 165 -18.14 2.41 -1.75
N THR A 166 -19.42 2.64 -1.47
CA THR A 166 -20.44 1.58 -1.39
C THR A 166 -20.71 0.86 -2.71
N LYS A 167 -20.23 1.42 -3.83
CA LYS A 167 -20.32 0.82 -5.18
C LYS A 167 -19.00 0.18 -5.62
N SER A 168 -17.96 0.25 -4.79
CA SER A 168 -16.67 -0.37 -5.05
C SER A 168 -16.80 -1.89 -5.03
N LYS A 169 -16.19 -2.56 -6.03
CA LYS A 169 -16.04 -4.01 -6.10
C LYS A 169 -14.71 -4.50 -5.49
N LEU A 170 -13.99 -3.64 -4.77
CA LEU A 170 -12.65 -3.96 -4.28
C LEU A 170 -12.67 -5.18 -3.35
N ASP A 171 -13.56 -5.18 -2.34
CA ASP A 171 -13.70 -6.30 -1.39
C ASP A 171 -14.08 -7.60 -2.08
N GLU A 172 -15.00 -7.53 -3.06
CA GLU A 172 -15.44 -8.67 -3.85
C GLU A 172 -14.29 -9.28 -4.66
N ILE A 173 -13.53 -8.46 -5.37
CA ILE A 173 -12.45 -8.91 -6.26
C ILE A 173 -11.22 -9.38 -5.47
N LEU A 174 -10.88 -8.70 -4.38
CA LEU A 174 -9.76 -9.08 -3.53
C LEU A 174 -10.11 -10.19 -2.53
N GLY A 175 -11.39 -10.50 -2.33
CA GLY A 175 -11.82 -11.36 -1.23
C GLY A 175 -11.39 -10.83 0.14
N CYS A 176 -11.19 -9.51 0.26
CA CYS A 176 -10.77 -8.86 1.49
C CYS A 176 -11.96 -8.39 2.31
N VAL A 177 -11.71 -8.18 3.60
CA VAL A 177 -12.63 -7.51 4.52
C VAL A 177 -12.02 -6.23 5.04
N SER A 178 -12.83 -5.37 5.66
CA SER A 178 -12.33 -4.25 6.46
C SER A 178 -12.72 -4.42 7.92
N TYR A 179 -11.74 -4.39 8.82
CA TYR A 179 -11.96 -4.52 10.26
C TYR A 179 -12.38 -3.19 10.87
N VAL A 180 -13.33 -3.22 11.78
CA VAL A 180 -13.85 -2.06 12.50
C VAL A 180 -13.45 -2.20 13.96
N PHE A 181 -12.52 -1.35 14.39
CA PHE A 181 -12.02 -1.34 15.76
C PHE A 181 -12.83 -0.39 16.65
N PRO A 182 -13.09 -0.78 17.91
CA PRO A 182 -13.81 0.05 18.87
C PRO A 182 -12.92 1.21 19.36
N LYS A 183 -13.52 2.17 20.06
CA LYS A 183 -12.75 3.13 20.87
C LYS A 183 -12.01 2.44 22.00
N ASN A 184 -11.18 3.19 22.75
CA ASN A 184 -10.45 2.72 23.93
C ASN A 184 -9.43 1.60 23.68
N MET A 185 -9.18 1.24 22.41
CA MET A 185 -7.94 0.57 22.05
C MET A 185 -6.77 1.53 22.25
N ARG A 186 -5.71 1.05 22.89
CA ARG A 186 -4.52 1.85 23.16
C ARG A 186 -3.25 1.03 22.98
N ILE A 187 -2.29 1.58 22.25
CA ILE A 187 -0.92 1.09 22.20
C ILE A 187 -0.06 1.99 23.08
N LYS A 188 0.77 1.37 23.93
CA LYS A 188 1.84 2.04 24.65
C LYS A 188 3.18 1.49 24.18
N SER A 189 3.99 2.35 23.59
CA SER A 189 5.34 2.05 23.14
C SER A 189 6.36 2.79 23.99
N VAL A 190 7.39 2.10 24.44
CA VAL A 190 8.49 2.69 25.22
C VAL A 190 9.77 2.49 24.43
N TYR A 191 10.43 3.60 24.09
CA TYR A 191 11.69 3.63 23.37
C TYR A 191 12.82 4.13 24.28
N SER A 192 14.06 3.81 23.92
CA SER A 192 15.26 4.27 24.61
C SER A 192 16.37 4.60 23.60
N THR A 193 17.02 5.74 23.78
CA THR A 193 18.24 6.11 23.04
C THR A 193 19.49 5.44 23.62
N ASN A 194 19.40 4.86 24.82
CA ASN A 194 20.48 4.10 25.41
C ASN A 194 20.63 2.72 24.75
N GLU A 195 21.72 2.56 24.02
CA GLU A 195 22.06 1.37 23.25
C GLU A 195 22.23 0.09 24.10
N THR A 196 22.51 0.23 25.40
CA THR A 196 22.73 -0.89 26.34
C THR A 196 21.44 -1.50 26.89
N VAL A 197 20.30 -0.81 26.75
CA VAL A 197 19.01 -1.29 27.23
C VAL A 197 18.55 -2.48 26.40
N LYS A 198 18.10 -3.55 27.08
CA LYS A 198 17.48 -4.71 26.42
C LYS A 198 16.24 -4.26 25.63
N SER A 199 16.29 -4.43 24.32
CA SER A 199 15.23 -4.02 23.39
C SER A 199 14.62 -5.20 22.62
N THR A 200 13.57 -4.92 21.87
CA THR A 200 12.87 -5.86 20.98
C THR A 200 13.59 -6.08 19.65
N GLY A 201 14.59 -5.25 19.31
CA GLY A 201 15.21 -5.20 17.99
C GLY A 201 14.55 -4.22 17.02
N ILE A 202 13.35 -3.72 17.32
CA ILE A 202 12.69 -2.66 16.56
C ILE A 202 13.29 -1.30 16.94
N ARG A 203 13.44 -0.40 15.97
CA ARG A 203 13.99 0.95 16.14
C ARG A 203 13.07 1.97 15.48
N PHE A 204 12.89 3.12 16.13
CA PHE A 204 12.12 4.23 15.57
C PHE A 204 12.78 5.56 15.91
N GLU A 205 13.32 6.23 14.91
CA GLU A 205 13.97 7.53 15.08
C GLU A 205 12.94 8.66 15.22
N PRO A 206 13.21 9.68 16.06
CA PRO A 206 14.45 9.90 16.84
C PRO A 206 14.45 9.23 18.24
N TYR A 207 13.51 8.34 18.52
CA TYR A 207 13.25 7.83 19.88
C TYR A 207 14.17 6.65 20.29
N GLY A 208 14.84 6.02 19.33
CA GLY A 208 15.79 4.94 19.56
C GLY A 208 15.15 3.55 19.49
N LYS A 209 15.65 2.62 20.32
CA LYS A 209 15.24 1.21 20.31
C LYS A 209 13.96 0.99 21.11
N LEU A 210 13.01 0.24 20.56
CA LEU A 210 11.78 -0.15 21.25
C LEU A 210 12.10 -1.13 22.40
N VAL A 211 11.90 -0.67 23.62
CA VAL A 211 12.10 -1.41 24.88
C VAL A 211 10.89 -2.28 25.19
N SER A 212 9.69 -1.73 25.04
CA SER A 212 8.44 -2.49 25.20
C SER A 212 7.29 -1.92 24.39
N TYR A 213 6.40 -2.81 23.97
CA TYR A 213 5.13 -2.50 23.33
C TYR A 213 4.01 -3.18 24.10
N GLU A 214 2.93 -2.48 24.36
CA GLU A 214 1.78 -2.99 25.12
C GLU A 214 0.48 -2.60 24.43
N LEU A 215 -0.37 -3.59 24.16
CA LEU A 215 -1.71 -3.36 23.64
C LEU A 215 -2.73 -3.45 24.78
N TYR A 216 -3.64 -2.48 24.82
CA TYR A 216 -4.72 -2.37 25.78
C TYR A 216 -6.07 -2.22 25.07
N TYR A 217 -7.12 -2.71 25.72
CA TYR A 217 -8.51 -2.42 25.41
C TYR A 217 -9.29 -2.22 26.73
N ASP A 218 -10.01 -1.11 26.87
CA ASP A 218 -10.73 -0.74 28.10
C ASP A 218 -9.89 -0.92 29.38
N ASN A 219 -8.65 -0.43 29.35
CA ASN A 219 -7.65 -0.56 30.42
C ASN A 219 -7.17 -1.99 30.74
N LYS A 220 -7.78 -3.02 30.16
CA LYS A 220 -7.25 -4.38 30.19
C LYS A 220 -6.08 -4.48 29.21
N LYS A 221 -4.93 -4.91 29.73
CA LYS A 221 -3.78 -5.26 28.90
C LYS A 221 -4.08 -6.57 28.18
N ILE A 222 -4.01 -6.55 26.85
CA ILE A 222 -4.19 -7.73 26.01
C ILE A 222 -2.88 -8.52 25.95
N PHE A 223 -1.79 -7.88 25.57
CA PHE A 223 -0.46 -8.47 25.59
C PHE A 223 0.65 -7.44 25.78
N ARG A 224 1.87 -7.93 26.02
CA ARG A 224 3.08 -7.12 26.12
C ARG A 224 4.25 -7.79 25.40
N VAL A 225 4.94 -7.00 24.59
CA VAL A 225 6.24 -7.33 24.00
C VAL A 225 7.34 -6.73 24.87
N LYS A 226 8.32 -7.54 25.27
CA LYS A 226 9.52 -7.09 25.99
C LYS A 226 10.70 -7.99 25.62
N GLY A 227 11.73 -7.39 25.00
CA GLY A 227 12.90 -8.11 24.52
C GLY A 227 12.67 -8.88 23.21
N LYS A 228 13.76 -9.31 22.57
CA LYS A 228 13.76 -9.99 21.26
C LYS A 228 13.07 -11.36 21.24
N ASN A 229 13.04 -12.05 22.39
CA ASN A 229 12.48 -13.41 22.51
C ASN A 229 11.01 -13.42 22.95
N SER A 230 10.31 -12.28 22.86
CA SER A 230 8.91 -12.22 23.25
C SER A 230 8.02 -12.99 22.27
N LEU A 231 7.15 -13.85 22.80
CA LEU A 231 6.18 -14.61 22.00
C LEU A 231 5.24 -13.71 21.17
N TYR A 232 5.07 -12.45 21.58
CA TYR A 232 4.17 -11.49 20.93
C TYR A 232 4.88 -10.53 19.97
N LEU A 233 6.17 -10.75 19.66
CA LEU A 233 6.91 -9.86 18.76
C LEU A 233 6.27 -9.78 17.36
N GLY A 234 5.85 -10.92 16.80
CA GLY A 234 5.12 -10.95 15.54
C GLY A 234 3.77 -10.22 15.61
N TYR A 235 3.11 -10.21 16.77
CA TYR A 235 1.82 -9.52 16.94
C TYR A 235 2.00 -8.01 16.86
N SER A 236 3.08 -7.46 17.44
CA SER A 236 3.36 -6.02 17.30
C SER A 236 3.64 -5.62 15.85
N MET A 237 4.26 -6.50 15.05
CA MET A 237 4.53 -6.23 13.63
C MET A 237 3.24 -6.29 12.81
N ILE A 238 2.41 -7.32 13.00
CA ILE A 238 1.12 -7.44 12.32
C ILE A 238 0.23 -6.20 12.60
N LEU A 239 0.24 -5.70 13.83
CA LEU A 239 -0.61 -4.59 14.26
C LEU A 239 -0.05 -3.19 13.92
N GLU A 240 0.96 -3.06 13.07
CA GLU A 240 1.47 -1.76 12.65
C GLU A 240 0.42 -0.91 11.94
N ALA A 241 -0.41 -1.49 11.08
CA ALA A 241 -1.51 -0.75 10.43
C ALA A 241 -2.54 -0.21 11.45
N LEU A 242 -2.73 -0.92 12.56
CA LEU A 242 -3.55 -0.43 13.67
C LEU A 242 -2.84 0.73 14.39
N GLN A 243 -1.54 0.62 14.63
CA GLN A 243 -0.75 1.67 15.27
C GLN A 243 -0.73 2.96 14.44
N ASP A 244 -0.54 2.87 13.12
CA ASP A 244 -0.62 4.02 12.21
C ASP A 244 -1.96 4.73 12.36
N ARG A 245 -3.05 3.95 12.36
CA ARG A 245 -4.39 4.52 12.47
C ARG A 245 -4.65 5.16 13.83
N LEU A 246 -4.15 4.57 14.92
CA LEU A 246 -4.23 5.12 16.27
C LEU A 246 -3.46 6.44 16.39
N SER A 247 -2.26 6.50 15.82
CA SER A 247 -1.40 7.70 15.82
C SER A 247 -2.06 8.91 15.16
N MET A 248 -2.91 8.66 14.16
CA MET A 248 -3.69 9.70 13.46
C MET A 248 -4.91 10.19 14.26
N ASP A 249 -5.41 9.42 15.24
CA ASP A 249 -6.55 9.85 16.07
C ASP A 249 -6.05 10.56 17.34
N THR A 250 -5.30 9.87 18.19
CA THR A 250 -4.64 10.50 19.35
C THR A 250 -3.26 9.92 19.61
N GLN A 251 -2.30 10.81 19.88
CA GLN A 251 -0.95 10.45 20.26
C GLN A 251 -0.45 11.41 21.36
N THR A 252 0.15 10.83 22.40
CA THR A 252 0.85 11.57 23.45
C THR A 252 2.28 11.04 23.55
N ILE A 253 3.24 11.96 23.64
CA ILE A 253 4.66 11.64 23.70
C ILE A 253 5.24 12.28 24.95
N GLU A 254 5.78 11.45 25.83
CA GLU A 254 6.39 11.85 27.10
C GLU A 254 7.86 11.43 27.11
N ARG A 255 8.75 12.33 27.55
CA ARG A 255 10.19 12.04 27.68
C ARG A 255 10.57 11.98 29.15
N SER A 256 11.35 10.96 29.50
CA SER A 256 11.91 10.79 30.85
C SER A 256 13.33 10.26 30.75
N GLY A 257 14.30 11.19 30.86
CA GLY A 257 15.72 10.88 30.65
C GLY A 257 15.97 10.31 29.25
N GLU A 258 16.56 9.12 29.19
CA GLU A 258 16.86 8.39 27.94
C GLU A 258 15.64 7.67 27.34
N TYR A 259 14.49 7.68 28.02
CA TYR A 259 13.28 6.98 27.60
C TYR A 259 12.27 7.95 26.95
N THR A 260 11.61 7.47 25.90
CA THR A 260 10.40 8.10 25.33
C THR A 260 9.23 7.13 25.46
N ILE A 261 8.11 7.60 26.01
CA ILE A 261 6.86 6.86 26.11
C ILE A 261 5.87 7.48 25.12
N ILE A 262 5.35 6.66 24.21
CA ILE A 262 4.33 7.05 23.25
C ILE A 262 3.05 6.28 23.59
N ASN A 263 1.95 6.99 23.82
CA ASN A 263 0.62 6.38 23.95
C ASN A 263 -0.27 6.84 22.80
N GLU A 264 -0.85 5.88 22.10
CA GLU A 264 -1.71 6.09 20.93
C GLU A 264 -3.05 5.41 21.18
N SER A 265 -4.16 6.10 20.91
CA SER A 265 -5.50 5.57 21.24
C SER A 265 -6.59 5.96 20.26
N PHE A 266 -7.67 5.18 20.22
CA PHE A 266 -8.92 5.58 19.58
C PHE A 266 -9.86 6.25 20.57
N THR A 267 -10.40 7.39 20.16
CA THR A 267 -11.40 8.18 20.90
C THR A 267 -12.81 7.95 20.42
N ARG A 268 -12.96 7.49 19.17
CA ARG A 268 -14.25 7.27 18.51
C ARG A 268 -14.47 5.79 18.26
N ASP A 269 -15.74 5.40 18.28
CA ASP A 269 -16.15 4.11 17.76
C ASP A 269 -16.08 4.14 16.22
N PHE A 270 -16.03 2.96 15.58
CA PHE A 270 -15.98 2.79 14.12
C PHE A 270 -14.66 3.21 13.43
N ASN A 271 -13.54 2.61 13.84
CA ASN A 271 -12.25 2.80 13.16
C ASN A 271 -12.02 1.70 12.11
N VAL A 272 -12.29 2.02 10.85
CA VAL A 272 -12.19 1.06 9.74
C VAL A 272 -10.77 0.97 9.21
N ILE A 273 -10.24 -0.25 9.10
CA ILE A 273 -8.94 -0.56 8.49
C ILE A 273 -9.10 -1.77 7.57
N SER A 274 -8.79 -1.62 6.28
CA SER A 274 -8.88 -2.73 5.31
C SER A 274 -7.81 -3.79 5.56
N GLU A 275 -8.17 -5.07 5.38
CA GLU A 275 -7.31 -6.23 5.66
C GLU A 275 -5.96 -6.14 4.93
N TYR A 276 -5.94 -5.68 3.68
CA TYR A 276 -4.70 -5.51 2.92
C TYR A 276 -3.72 -4.52 3.57
N LYS A 277 -4.17 -3.54 4.37
CA LYS A 277 -3.27 -2.60 5.07
C LYS A 277 -2.43 -3.31 6.12
N PHE A 278 -2.96 -4.35 6.76
CA PHE A 278 -2.19 -5.17 7.70
C PHE A 278 -1.14 -6.04 7.01
N LEU A 279 -1.26 -6.27 5.70
CA LEU A 279 -0.23 -6.93 4.89
C LEU A 279 0.85 -5.94 4.42
N LEU A 280 0.47 -4.69 4.13
CA LEU A 280 1.38 -3.67 3.61
C LEU A 280 2.20 -2.97 4.71
N ALA A 281 1.60 -2.57 5.83
CA ALA A 281 2.29 -1.79 6.86
C ALA A 281 3.58 -2.46 7.37
N PRO A 282 3.60 -3.78 7.68
CA PRO A 282 4.82 -4.46 8.09
C PRO A 282 5.94 -4.39 7.03
N ILE A 283 5.58 -4.39 5.75
CA ILE A 283 6.54 -4.23 4.66
C ILE A 283 7.07 -2.80 4.66
N GLU A 284 6.18 -1.81 4.64
CA GLU A 284 6.51 -0.38 4.56
C GLU A 284 7.33 0.13 5.76
N HIS A 285 7.22 -0.52 6.91
CA HIS A 285 8.02 -0.16 8.09
C HIS A 285 9.30 -0.98 8.26
N THR A 286 9.49 -2.02 7.45
CA THR A 286 10.73 -2.77 7.45
C THR A 286 11.82 -1.99 6.72
N ALA A 287 12.96 -1.81 7.39
CA ALA A 287 14.17 -1.26 6.81
C ALA A 287 14.92 -2.34 6.04
N TYR A 288 15.32 -2.06 4.79
CA TYR A 288 16.13 -2.97 3.98
C TYR A 288 17.63 -2.62 4.00
N ASP A 289 17.96 -1.43 4.46
CA ASP A 289 19.31 -1.01 4.83
C ASP A 289 19.25 -0.08 6.07
N ALA A 290 20.38 0.53 6.45
CA ALA A 290 20.47 1.34 7.66
C ALA A 290 19.56 2.58 7.67
N ASP A 291 19.22 3.12 6.49
CA ASP A 291 18.59 4.42 6.33
C ASP A 291 17.26 4.36 5.56
N ASN A 292 16.99 3.27 4.84
CA ASN A 292 15.87 3.17 3.91
C ASN A 292 14.87 2.06 4.30
N LYS A 293 13.60 2.46 4.31
CA LYS A 293 12.45 1.57 4.42
C LYS A 293 11.98 1.12 3.05
N TYR A 294 11.33 -0.04 3.00
CA TYR A 294 10.67 -0.46 1.77
C TYR A 294 9.56 0.52 1.36
N THR A 295 9.51 0.80 0.07
CA THR A 295 8.29 1.22 -0.61
C THR A 295 7.72 0.01 -1.35
N ALA A 296 6.48 0.09 -1.84
CA ALA A 296 5.94 -0.98 -2.68
C ALA A 296 6.86 -1.30 -3.87
N HIS A 297 7.39 -0.26 -4.53
CA HIS A 297 8.34 -0.41 -5.63
C HIS A 297 9.60 -1.17 -5.22
N THR A 298 10.32 -0.67 -4.19
CA THR A 298 11.60 -1.28 -3.80
C THR A 298 11.41 -2.69 -3.26
N TYR A 299 10.29 -2.96 -2.58
CA TYR A 299 9.96 -4.32 -2.13
C TYR A 299 9.74 -5.27 -3.31
N ILE A 300 8.95 -4.87 -4.32
CA ILE A 300 8.73 -5.68 -5.54
C ILE A 300 10.05 -5.98 -6.25
N GLU A 301 10.92 -4.98 -6.43
CA GLU A 301 12.23 -5.19 -7.06
C GLU A 301 13.10 -6.17 -6.25
N LYS A 302 13.12 -6.06 -4.92
CA LYS A 302 13.84 -7.02 -4.06
C LYS A 302 13.26 -8.42 -4.06
N VAL A 303 11.94 -8.56 -4.21
CA VAL A 303 11.30 -9.87 -4.37
C VAL A 303 11.68 -10.54 -5.69
N LYS A 304 11.88 -9.78 -6.77
CA LYS A 304 12.39 -10.31 -8.05
C LYS A 304 13.80 -10.86 -7.93
N GLU A 305 14.64 -10.22 -7.13
CA GLU A 305 16.00 -10.68 -6.81
C GLU A 305 16.00 -11.90 -5.89
N ASN A 306 15.11 -11.92 -4.89
CA ASN A 306 15.00 -13.00 -3.90
C ASN A 306 13.54 -13.31 -3.54
N THR A 307 12.99 -14.36 -4.15
CA THR A 307 11.61 -14.79 -3.92
C THR A 307 11.34 -15.34 -2.50
N ALA A 308 12.37 -15.63 -1.70
CA ALA A 308 12.18 -16.03 -0.30
C ALA A 308 11.61 -14.88 0.54
N LEU A 309 12.00 -13.63 0.24
CA LEU A 309 11.50 -12.43 0.92
C LEU A 309 9.97 -12.35 0.91
N PHE A 310 9.35 -12.70 -0.24
CA PHE A 310 7.90 -12.70 -0.37
C PHE A 310 7.24 -13.88 0.34
N ARG A 311 7.92 -15.02 0.46
CA ARG A 311 7.40 -16.21 1.17
C ARG A 311 7.37 -16.02 2.68
N GLU A 312 8.30 -15.24 3.22
CA GLU A 312 8.45 -14.97 4.65
C GLU A 312 7.56 -13.83 5.18
N ARG A 313 6.85 -13.13 4.29
CA ARG A 313 5.94 -12.04 4.68
C ARG A 313 4.75 -12.55 5.50
N PHE A 314 4.06 -11.67 6.21
CA PHE A 314 2.78 -12.00 6.83
C PHE A 314 1.72 -12.31 5.76
N GLN A 315 0.98 -13.40 5.95
CA GLN A 315 -0.09 -13.86 5.08
C GLN A 315 -1.45 -13.57 5.72
N LEU A 316 -2.52 -13.67 4.94
CA LEU A 316 -3.89 -13.39 5.39
C LEU A 316 -4.29 -14.19 6.63
N ASP A 317 -3.87 -15.46 6.72
CA ASP A 317 -4.19 -16.32 7.87
C ASP A 317 -3.56 -15.80 9.17
N HIS A 318 -2.37 -15.18 9.09
CA HIS A 318 -1.76 -14.51 10.25
C HIS A 318 -2.58 -13.30 10.69
N ILE A 319 -3.10 -12.51 9.74
CA ILE A 319 -3.93 -11.33 10.03
C ILE A 319 -5.24 -11.77 10.68
N ARG A 320 -5.93 -12.74 10.09
CA ARG A 320 -7.20 -13.27 10.58
C ARG A 320 -7.04 -13.93 11.95
N GLY A 321 -5.96 -14.70 12.15
CA GLY A 321 -5.60 -15.27 13.44
C GLY A 321 -5.34 -14.18 14.50
N MET A 322 -4.70 -13.08 14.13
CA MET A 322 -4.52 -11.93 15.04
C MET A 322 -5.86 -11.29 15.42
N MET A 323 -6.76 -11.05 14.47
CA MET A 323 -8.09 -10.49 14.77
C MET A 323 -8.90 -11.42 15.66
N GLN A 324 -8.87 -12.73 15.38
CA GLN A 324 -9.49 -13.75 16.22
C GLN A 324 -8.95 -13.73 17.65
N TYR A 325 -7.63 -13.69 17.81
CA TYR A 325 -6.99 -13.60 19.13
C TYR A 325 -7.43 -12.34 19.89
N LEU A 326 -7.54 -11.18 19.24
CA LEU A 326 -8.02 -9.96 19.88
C LEU A 326 -9.46 -10.12 20.39
N VAL A 327 -10.34 -10.70 19.59
CA VAL A 327 -11.74 -10.96 19.94
C VAL A 327 -11.85 -11.94 21.10
N GLU A 328 -11.09 -13.03 21.08
CA GLU A 328 -11.01 -14.00 22.17
C GLU A 328 -10.53 -13.35 23.49
N ASN A 329 -9.63 -12.37 23.38
CA ASN A 329 -9.14 -11.59 24.52
C ASN A 329 -10.06 -10.43 24.93
N GLY A 330 -11.22 -10.29 24.27
CA GLY A 330 -12.31 -9.41 24.67
C GLY A 330 -12.41 -8.11 23.90
N VAL A 331 -11.72 -7.95 22.76
CA VAL A 331 -11.86 -6.76 21.90
C VAL A 331 -13.07 -6.92 20.98
N ASP A 332 -13.98 -5.94 21.00
CA ASP A 332 -15.21 -5.96 20.18
C ASP A 332 -14.95 -5.53 18.73
N ILE A 333 -14.31 -6.40 17.94
CA ILE A 333 -14.02 -6.16 16.52
C ILE A 333 -15.21 -6.61 15.64
N LEU A 334 -15.65 -5.72 14.74
CA LEU A 334 -16.55 -6.06 13.64
C LEU A 334 -15.77 -6.14 12.34
N TYR A 335 -16.35 -6.75 11.30
CA TYR A 335 -15.79 -6.65 9.95
C TYR A 335 -16.87 -6.28 8.93
N ILE A 336 -16.46 -5.53 7.91
CA ILE A 336 -17.26 -5.16 6.75
C ILE A 336 -16.83 -6.08 5.60
N GLN A 337 -17.80 -6.72 4.97
CA GLN A 337 -17.61 -7.47 3.75
C GLN A 337 -18.77 -7.15 2.81
N ASN A 338 -18.46 -6.71 1.58
CA ASN A 338 -19.46 -6.35 0.57
C ASN A 338 -20.53 -5.37 1.11
N ASN A 339 -20.09 -4.35 1.85
CA ASN A 339 -20.93 -3.34 2.50
C ASN A 339 -21.87 -3.84 3.62
N VAL A 340 -21.70 -5.09 4.07
CA VAL A 340 -22.45 -5.65 5.20
C VAL A 340 -21.52 -5.80 6.40
N ILE A 341 -22.03 -5.46 7.59
CA ILE A 341 -21.27 -5.53 8.85
C ILE A 341 -21.58 -6.85 9.56
N TYR A 342 -20.55 -7.52 10.02
CA TYR A 342 -20.60 -8.80 10.70
C TYR A 342 -19.79 -8.74 12.01
N LYS A 343 -20.13 -9.63 12.95
CA LYS A 343 -19.33 -9.88 14.15
C LYS A 343 -18.32 -10.98 13.87
N ILE A 344 -17.12 -10.85 14.41
CA ILE A 344 -16.20 -12.00 14.52
C ILE A 344 -16.66 -12.80 15.74
N ASN A 345 -16.99 -14.07 15.54
CA ASN A 345 -17.40 -14.95 16.63
C ASN A 345 -16.17 -15.43 17.40
N LYS A 346 -16.28 -15.51 18.74
CA LYS A 346 -15.31 -16.26 19.53
C LYS A 346 -15.42 -17.73 19.12
N ASN A 347 -14.29 -18.34 18.74
CA ASN A 347 -14.25 -19.79 18.62
C ASN A 347 -14.45 -20.34 20.04
N ASN A 348 -15.38 -21.28 20.20
CA ASN A 348 -15.66 -21.94 21.48
C ASN A 348 -14.48 -22.80 21.94
#